data_AF-A0A521UEQ2-F1
#
_entry.id   AF-A0A521UEQ2-F1
#
_cell.length_a   1.000
_cell.length_b   1.000
_cell.length_c   1.000
_cell.angle_alpha   90.00
_cell.angle_beta   90.00
_cell.angle_gamma   90.00
#
_symmetry.space_group_name_H-M   'P 1'
#
loop_
_entity.id
_entity.type
_entity.pdbx_description
1 polymer ?
#
loop_
_entity_poly.entity_id
_entity_poly.type
_entity_poly.pdbx_seq_one_letter_code
_entity_poly.pdbx_strand_id
1 'polypeptide(L)'
;MGALNNRWIVTSLSLLLAACESSPTAPPPADAALDRPLDVAAEDLGDALKSSPDVELDDDVSVPADLPPPPTGCHLLSDAGPALPASDAGLPEPGAYPPLRGPGGPSRAFTTESFTAPCAFLDGGPTDRDHHNTVLMYDGYLVMPWAHESGGGGVSVWDFSDACHPVSVSSTTDARMRESHTAGFSPIGGRWMVTASLSGLEFWDVSDLRRVRMVRELVLPGVVYPDSYRRVVMSTFWQAPYVYVGATDNGLFIVDASDPGNPTLVRQYAPDPSMSVGGVHAIGNMLVMISSEGSRTTLLDIGDPANPRPIPGGSFLIRDAGEEAPSRRVQLGYFGHVNGNRMFYARHVLGGGLISYDITDPSSPRFLFSYLHPGRANGGYVFLKEDVAFVGLSNLGMALDVSNPRVATPVTTFHFTGDLDTISPIGNVAVVSVDDDAVPHQATGVFPFRAEPDRSAPRVNMVVPRDHATAQPLSTRVGLTFNEFVELGTVWRGSLVVREVGALAPVEGHYSGQEGVVNFWPARPLKPDTLYEVLVPAGGVRDYSGNAVTAPFRSTFRTVACTTP
;
A
#
# COMPACT_ATOMS: atom_id res chain seq x y z
N MET A 1 -1.20 20.07 89.82
CA MET A 1 -2.27 21.07 90.04
C MET A 1 -1.89 22.32 89.27
N GLY A 2 -2.70 22.73 88.29
CA GLY A 2 -2.50 23.98 87.54
C GLY A 2 -2.61 23.84 86.02
N ALA A 3 -3.76 24.30 85.51
CA ALA A 3 -4.05 24.96 84.22
C ALA A 3 -3.59 24.39 82.85
N LEU A 4 -4.47 24.67 81.87
CA LEU A 4 -4.34 24.64 80.39
C LEU A 4 -4.48 23.26 79.70
N ASN A 5 -5.61 23.00 79.03
CA ASN A 5 -5.80 23.38 77.62
C ASN A 5 -7.17 22.93 77.06
N ASN A 6 -7.80 23.86 76.33
CA ASN A 6 -8.98 23.66 75.49
C ASN A 6 -8.64 22.86 74.23
N ARG A 7 -9.62 22.09 73.72
CA ARG A 7 -10.03 22.15 72.30
C ARG A 7 -11.46 21.66 72.14
N TRP A 8 -12.31 22.54 71.62
CA TRP A 8 -13.69 22.29 71.25
C TRP A 8 -13.82 21.91 69.78
N ILE A 9 -14.90 21.19 69.53
CA ILE A 9 -15.46 20.66 68.29
C ILE A 9 -16.16 21.81 67.51
N VAL A 10 -16.36 21.63 66.20
CA VAL A 10 -17.65 21.77 65.46
C VAL A 10 -17.47 22.27 64.02
N THR A 11 -18.05 21.46 63.14
CA THR A 11 -18.41 21.58 61.72
C THR A 11 -19.14 22.87 61.36
N SER A 12 -18.93 23.43 60.16
CA SER A 12 -19.92 24.28 59.48
C SER A 12 -19.72 24.30 57.96
N LEU A 13 -20.85 24.13 57.28
CA LEU A 13 -21.14 24.19 55.85
C LEU A 13 -21.32 25.66 55.43
N SER A 14 -20.88 26.09 54.22
CA SER A 14 -21.60 27.02 53.31
C SER A 14 -20.75 27.59 52.14
N LEU A 15 -21.33 27.46 50.93
CA LEU A 15 -21.36 28.35 49.76
C LEU A 15 -20.13 28.63 48.86
N LEU A 16 -20.26 28.09 47.64
CA LEU A 16 -19.97 28.62 46.29
C LEU A 16 -18.94 29.75 46.11
N LEU A 17 -17.89 29.45 45.34
CA LEU A 17 -17.54 30.21 44.13
C LEU A 17 -16.66 29.35 43.21
N ALA A 18 -16.99 29.42 41.92
CA ALA A 18 -16.45 28.61 40.84
C ALA A 18 -14.98 28.93 40.52
N ALA A 19 -14.19 27.89 40.29
CA ALA A 19 -13.07 27.90 39.38
C ALA A 19 -12.93 26.49 38.79
N CYS A 20 -13.16 26.37 37.49
CA CYS A 20 -12.82 25.19 36.71
C CYS A 20 -11.30 25.04 36.67
N GLU A 21 -10.78 23.92 37.18
CA GLU A 21 -9.53 23.34 36.71
C GLU A 21 -9.86 21.92 36.25
N SER A 22 -10.00 21.76 34.94
CA SER A 22 -10.02 20.46 34.27
C SER A 22 -8.60 19.92 34.27
N SER A 23 -8.31 18.97 35.16
CA SER A 23 -7.13 18.12 35.06
C SER A 23 -7.23 17.28 33.78
N PRO A 24 -6.19 17.20 32.93
CA PRO A 24 -6.19 16.25 31.83
C PRO A 24 -6.02 14.86 32.42
N THR A 25 -7.03 14.01 32.24
CA THR A 25 -6.94 12.57 32.48
C THR A 25 -5.77 12.02 31.68
N ALA A 26 -4.84 11.35 32.36
CA ALA A 26 -3.75 10.63 31.71
C ALA A 26 -4.31 9.68 30.63
N PRO A 27 -3.64 9.54 29.47
CA PRO A 27 -4.03 8.56 28.47
C PRO A 27 -3.99 7.15 29.09
N PRO A 28 -4.87 6.23 28.66
CA PRO A 28 -4.76 4.83 29.06
C PRO A 28 -3.36 4.29 28.67
N PRO A 29 -2.80 3.34 29.42
CA PRO A 29 -1.49 2.78 29.10
C PRO A 29 -1.51 2.21 27.67
N ALA A 30 -0.51 2.57 26.87
CA ALA A 30 -0.27 1.98 25.57
C ALA A 30 -0.11 0.46 25.73
N ASP A 31 -0.77 -0.30 24.87
CA ASP A 31 -0.77 -1.76 24.90
C ASP A 31 0.53 -2.26 24.26
N ALA A 32 1.67 -2.02 24.91
CA ALA A 32 3.04 -2.40 24.51
C ALA A 32 3.30 -3.93 24.56
N ALA A 33 2.25 -4.73 24.39
CA ALA A 33 2.26 -6.18 24.56
C ALA A 33 2.19 -6.94 23.24
N LEU A 34 1.90 -6.28 22.11
CA LEU A 34 1.74 -6.95 20.80
C LEU A 34 3.05 -6.98 19.99
N ASP A 35 3.93 -5.98 20.13
CA ASP A 35 5.16 -5.88 19.29
C ASP A 35 6.46 -6.31 19.98
N ARG A 36 6.37 -7.02 21.11
CA ARG A 36 7.58 -7.59 21.69
C ARG A 36 8.10 -8.71 20.77
N PRO A 37 9.39 -8.72 20.40
CA PRO A 37 9.96 -9.83 19.66
C PRO A 37 9.81 -11.09 20.51
N LEU A 38 8.83 -11.93 20.18
CA LEU A 38 8.54 -13.15 20.91
C LEU A 38 9.84 -13.98 20.97
N ASP A 39 10.36 -14.22 22.17
CA ASP A 39 11.29 -15.33 22.41
C ASP A 39 10.45 -16.61 22.40
N VAL A 40 9.99 -17.01 21.21
CA VAL A 40 9.04 -18.13 21.07
C VAL A 40 9.79 -19.45 21.25
N ALA A 41 9.52 -20.16 22.34
CA ALA A 41 9.92 -21.56 22.47
C ALA A 41 9.19 -22.40 21.40
N ALA A 42 9.74 -23.57 21.03
CA ALA A 42 9.15 -24.42 19.98
C ALA A 42 7.69 -24.86 20.27
N GLU A 43 7.28 -24.86 21.55
CA GLU A 43 5.91 -25.15 21.99
C GLU A 43 4.97 -23.97 21.71
N ASP A 44 5.41 -22.73 21.92
CA ASP A 44 4.65 -21.50 21.66
C ASP A 44 4.50 -21.22 20.15
N LEU A 45 5.40 -21.73 19.29
CA LEU A 45 5.29 -21.65 17.82
C LEU A 45 4.12 -22.46 17.28
N GLY A 46 3.85 -23.61 17.91
CA GLY A 46 2.66 -24.40 17.64
C GLY A 46 1.39 -23.63 18.02
N ASP A 47 1.45 -22.80 19.06
CA ASP A 47 0.31 -22.04 19.54
C ASP A 47 0.10 -20.72 18.79
N ALA A 48 1.15 -20.05 18.30
CA ALA A 48 1.05 -18.92 17.37
C ALA A 48 0.43 -19.34 16.02
N LEU A 49 0.86 -20.49 15.48
CA LEU A 49 0.24 -21.06 14.28
C LEU A 49 -1.21 -21.51 14.55
N LYS A 50 -1.53 -22.11 15.72
CA LYS A 50 -2.91 -22.52 16.05
C LYS A 50 -3.84 -21.36 16.40
N SER A 51 -3.31 -20.21 16.83
CA SER A 51 -4.10 -19.03 17.23
C SER A 51 -4.33 -18.05 16.07
N SER A 52 -3.58 -18.19 14.97
CA SER A 52 -3.84 -17.45 13.74
C SER A 52 -5.24 -17.82 13.18
N PRO A 53 -6.09 -16.83 12.86
CA PRO A 53 -7.47 -17.07 12.41
C PRO A 53 -7.54 -17.80 11.06
N ASP A 54 -6.42 -17.90 10.33
CA ASP A 54 -6.32 -18.50 9.00
C ASP A 54 -6.02 -20.01 9.01
N VAL A 55 -5.71 -20.56 10.20
CA VAL A 55 -5.15 -21.92 10.36
C VAL A 55 -6.26 -22.93 10.64
N GLU A 56 -7.20 -23.02 9.69
CA GLU A 56 -7.66 -24.34 9.29
C GLU A 56 -6.55 -24.93 8.42
N LEU A 57 -5.81 -25.90 8.97
CA LEU A 57 -4.69 -26.62 8.33
C LEU A 57 -5.14 -27.49 7.13
N ASP A 58 -6.36 -27.31 6.62
CA ASP A 58 -6.82 -28.04 5.46
C ASP A 58 -6.07 -27.53 4.22
N ASP A 59 -5.23 -28.42 3.70
CA ASP A 59 -4.55 -28.28 2.40
C ASP A 59 -5.58 -28.19 1.24
N ASP A 60 -6.86 -28.49 1.50
CA ASP A 60 -7.98 -28.52 0.55
C ASP A 60 -9.00 -27.40 0.81
N VAL A 61 -8.56 -26.14 0.68
CA VAL A 61 -9.53 -25.04 0.50
C VAL A 61 -9.96 -25.05 -0.96
N SER A 62 -10.91 -25.93 -1.28
CA SER A 62 -11.60 -25.87 -2.55
C SER A 62 -12.47 -24.61 -2.59
N VAL A 63 -12.17 -23.70 -3.52
CA VAL A 63 -13.12 -22.64 -3.92
C VAL A 63 -14.42 -23.35 -4.34
N PRO A 64 -15.62 -22.85 -3.96
CA PRO A 64 -16.87 -23.51 -4.30
C PRO A 64 -16.91 -23.89 -5.79
N ALA A 65 -17.19 -25.17 -6.08
CA ALA A 65 -17.14 -25.72 -7.43
C ALA A 65 -18.10 -25.03 -8.42
N ASP A 66 -19.10 -24.29 -7.91
CA ASP A 66 -20.13 -23.58 -8.67
C ASP A 66 -20.02 -22.05 -8.52
N LEU A 67 -18.84 -21.48 -8.81
CA LEU A 67 -18.78 -20.03 -9.01
C LEU A 67 -19.62 -19.64 -10.25
N PRO A 68 -20.39 -18.53 -10.20
CA PRO A 68 -21.15 -18.06 -11.35
C PRO A 68 -20.24 -17.83 -12.57
N PRO A 69 -20.75 -17.72 -13.81
CA PRO A 69 -19.88 -17.35 -14.94
C PRO A 69 -19.21 -15.99 -14.68
N PRO A 70 -17.95 -15.77 -15.11
CA PRO A 70 -17.25 -14.49 -14.95
C PRO A 70 -18.11 -13.29 -15.39
N PRO A 71 -17.99 -12.13 -14.75
CA PRO A 71 -18.76 -10.95 -15.15
C PRO A 71 -18.45 -10.59 -16.60
N THR A 72 -19.49 -10.28 -17.38
CA THR A 72 -19.34 -9.84 -18.78
C THR A 72 -19.39 -8.32 -18.91
N GLY A 73 -20.08 -7.65 -17.98
CA GLY A 73 -20.35 -6.21 -18.07
C GLY A 73 -21.33 -5.82 -19.19
N CYS A 74 -21.97 -6.78 -19.88
CA CYS A 74 -22.89 -6.49 -20.99
C CYS A 74 -24.10 -5.64 -20.57
N HIS A 75 -24.54 -5.77 -19.32
CA HIS A 75 -25.63 -4.96 -18.77
C HIS A 75 -25.28 -3.46 -18.70
N LEU A 76 -23.99 -3.10 -18.64
CA LEU A 76 -23.55 -1.70 -18.56
C LEU A 76 -23.82 -0.91 -19.85
N LEU A 77 -24.09 -1.59 -20.98
CA LEU A 77 -24.37 -0.95 -22.26
C LEU A 77 -25.71 -0.18 -22.26
N SER A 78 -26.70 -0.60 -21.45
CA SER A 78 -27.97 0.12 -21.37
C SER A 78 -27.83 1.49 -20.69
N ASP A 79 -26.83 1.64 -19.82
CA ASP A 79 -26.69 2.78 -18.92
C ASP A 79 -25.65 3.79 -19.44
N ALA A 80 -24.86 3.42 -20.45
CA ALA A 80 -23.69 4.17 -20.92
C ALA A 80 -24.00 5.51 -21.65
N GLY A 81 -25.28 5.85 -21.84
CA GLY A 81 -25.70 7.05 -22.57
C GLY A 81 -25.17 7.12 -24.02
N PRO A 82 -25.42 8.21 -24.76
CA PRO A 82 -24.90 8.36 -26.12
C PRO A 82 -23.37 8.48 -26.12
N ALA A 83 -22.69 7.83 -27.07
CA ALA A 83 -21.24 7.90 -27.27
C ALA A 83 -20.72 9.35 -27.25
N LEU A 84 -19.59 9.61 -26.58
CA LEU A 84 -18.93 10.90 -26.70
C LEU A 84 -18.42 11.06 -28.14
N PRO A 85 -18.47 12.27 -28.72
CA PRO A 85 -17.86 12.52 -30.01
C PRO A 85 -16.37 12.17 -29.94
N ALA A 86 -15.88 11.44 -30.94
CA ALA A 86 -14.47 11.15 -31.06
C ALA A 86 -13.69 12.47 -31.17
N SER A 87 -12.68 12.65 -30.34
CA SER A 87 -11.73 13.74 -30.50
C SER A 87 -10.78 13.41 -31.65
N ASP A 88 -10.80 14.23 -32.70
CA ASP A 88 -9.82 14.17 -33.81
C ASP A 88 -8.42 14.67 -33.39
N ALA A 89 -8.26 15.19 -32.16
CA ALA A 89 -6.95 15.54 -31.64
C ALA A 89 -6.12 14.25 -31.46
N GLY A 90 -4.97 14.20 -32.14
CA GLY A 90 -4.00 13.10 -31.99
C GLY A 90 -3.57 12.88 -30.54
N LEU A 91 -2.88 11.76 -30.30
CA LEU A 91 -2.28 11.51 -28.99
C LEU A 91 -1.32 12.65 -28.64
N PRO A 92 -1.46 13.26 -27.45
CA PRO A 92 -0.47 14.21 -26.98
C PRO A 92 0.92 13.57 -26.93
N GLU A 93 1.96 14.38 -27.13
CA GLU A 93 3.34 13.92 -26.96
C GLU A 93 3.53 13.29 -25.56
N PRO A 94 4.11 12.07 -25.44
CA PRO A 94 4.19 11.34 -24.17
C PRO A 94 4.67 12.14 -22.96
N GLY A 95 5.71 12.97 -23.17
CA GLY A 95 6.33 13.79 -22.14
C GLY A 95 5.67 15.15 -21.89
N ALA A 96 4.54 15.45 -22.55
CA ALA A 96 3.83 16.73 -22.40
C ALA A 96 2.83 16.74 -21.23
N TYR A 97 3.06 15.94 -20.19
CA TYR A 97 2.29 16.01 -18.95
C TYR A 97 2.50 17.38 -18.28
N PRO A 98 1.53 17.87 -17.48
CA PRO A 98 1.71 19.08 -16.69
C PRO A 98 2.98 18.96 -15.82
N PRO A 99 3.88 19.95 -15.81
CA PRO A 99 5.10 19.87 -15.01
C PRO A 99 4.82 19.52 -13.55
N LEU A 100 5.69 18.71 -12.96
CA LEU A 100 5.65 18.44 -11.53
C LEU A 100 5.79 19.76 -10.77
N ARG A 101 5.06 19.89 -9.66
CA ARG A 101 5.12 21.12 -8.84
C ARG A 101 6.29 21.11 -7.87
N GLY A 102 6.83 19.94 -7.59
CA GLY A 102 8.00 19.73 -6.76
C GLY A 102 9.29 19.68 -7.57
N PRO A 103 10.42 19.76 -6.86
CA PRO A 103 11.74 19.79 -7.49
C PRO A 103 12.20 18.43 -8.02
N GLY A 104 11.52 17.34 -7.67
CA GLY A 104 11.88 15.97 -8.06
C GLY A 104 12.63 15.23 -6.96
N GLY A 105 12.97 13.97 -7.25
CA GLY A 105 13.68 13.10 -6.31
C GLY A 105 15.19 13.36 -6.20
N PRO A 106 15.88 12.53 -5.41
CA PRO A 106 17.30 12.70 -5.10
C PRO A 106 18.19 12.57 -6.34
N SER A 107 19.17 13.46 -6.45
CA SER A 107 20.11 13.51 -7.58
C SER A 107 21.59 13.56 -7.17
N ARG A 108 21.86 13.42 -5.86
CA ARG A 108 23.20 13.52 -5.28
C ARG A 108 23.96 12.20 -5.36
N ALA A 109 25.25 12.27 -5.68
CA ALA A 109 26.16 11.13 -5.58
C ALA A 109 26.75 10.98 -4.17
N PHE A 110 27.08 9.75 -3.80
CA PHE A 110 27.54 9.35 -2.47
C PHE A 110 28.83 8.53 -2.53
N THR A 111 29.61 8.57 -1.45
CA THR A 111 30.73 7.64 -1.24
C THR A 111 30.23 6.42 -0.47
N THR A 112 30.86 5.27 -0.66
CA THR A 112 30.47 4.03 0.04
C THR A 112 30.60 4.14 1.56
N GLU A 113 31.48 5.01 2.08
CA GLU A 113 31.60 5.30 3.51
C GLU A 113 30.31 5.87 4.11
N SER A 114 29.52 6.59 3.31
CA SER A 114 28.25 7.20 3.74
C SER A 114 27.10 6.21 3.92
N PHE A 115 27.27 4.93 3.55
CA PHE A 115 26.19 3.94 3.60
C PHE A 115 25.97 3.35 5.01
N THR A 116 26.76 3.78 5.99
CA THR A 116 26.81 3.18 7.32
C THR A 116 25.85 3.81 8.33
N ALA A 117 25.28 4.99 8.02
CA ALA A 117 24.44 5.76 8.91
C ALA A 117 23.44 6.63 8.11
N PRO A 118 22.32 7.04 8.70
CA PRO A 118 21.43 7.98 8.06
C PRO A 118 22.13 9.34 7.88
N CYS A 119 21.90 9.99 6.75
CA CYS A 119 22.42 11.33 6.48
C CYS A 119 21.42 12.44 6.79
N ALA A 120 20.15 12.10 7.00
CA ALA A 120 19.08 12.99 7.44
C ALA A 120 18.03 12.21 8.23
N PHE A 121 17.24 12.94 9.03
CA PHE A 121 16.06 12.44 9.73
C PHE A 121 14.84 13.26 9.31
N LEU A 122 13.68 12.62 9.27
CA LEU A 122 12.39 13.27 9.02
C LEU A 122 11.56 13.25 10.31
N ASP A 123 10.93 14.38 10.62
CA ASP A 123 10.12 14.59 11.81
C ASP A 123 8.77 15.18 11.37
N GLY A 124 7.68 14.63 11.88
CA GLY A 124 6.30 15.03 11.58
C GLY A 124 5.95 16.42 12.14
N GLY A 125 6.71 16.90 13.12
CA GLY A 125 6.54 18.19 13.79
C GLY A 125 6.18 18.04 15.28
N PRO A 126 5.72 19.11 15.93
CA PRO A 126 5.58 19.14 17.39
C PRO A 126 4.59 18.14 18.02
N THR A 127 3.66 17.60 17.24
CA THR A 127 2.69 16.59 17.70
C THR A 127 3.03 15.19 17.22
N ASP A 128 4.15 15.04 16.53
CA ASP A 128 4.72 13.77 16.18
C ASP A 128 5.13 13.01 17.45
N ARG A 129 4.78 11.73 17.46
CA ARG A 129 5.08 10.81 18.55
C ARG A 129 6.10 9.75 18.12
N ASP A 130 6.82 10.02 17.03
CA ASP A 130 7.87 9.17 16.49
C ASP A 130 7.35 7.77 16.07
N HIS A 131 6.16 7.74 15.46
CA HIS A 131 5.49 6.53 14.95
C HIS A 131 5.28 6.68 13.44
N HIS A 132 6.24 6.18 12.65
CA HIS A 132 6.33 6.42 11.21
C HIS A 132 6.36 5.13 10.39
N ASN A 133 5.63 5.15 9.27
CA ASN A 133 5.54 3.99 8.40
C ASN A 133 5.97 4.43 6.97
N THR A 134 5.12 4.17 5.98
CA THR A 134 5.45 4.31 4.57
C THR A 134 5.60 5.76 4.12
N VAL A 135 6.74 6.07 3.49
CA VAL A 135 7.04 7.39 2.90
C VAL A 135 7.12 7.29 1.38
N LEU A 136 6.44 8.19 0.65
CA LEU A 136 6.30 8.10 -0.81
C LEU A 136 6.59 9.44 -1.47
N MET A 137 6.87 9.44 -2.77
CA MET A 137 6.94 10.68 -3.55
C MET A 137 5.62 10.90 -4.30
N TYR A 138 5.20 12.16 -4.39
CA TYR A 138 4.07 12.58 -5.19
C TYR A 138 4.28 13.99 -5.73
N ASP A 139 4.06 14.20 -7.03
CA ASP A 139 4.21 15.50 -7.70
C ASP A 139 5.59 16.14 -7.49
N GLY A 140 6.64 15.32 -7.39
CA GLY A 140 8.01 15.76 -7.17
C GLY A 140 8.37 16.18 -5.73
N TYR A 141 7.51 15.92 -4.74
CA TYR A 141 7.82 16.09 -3.31
C TYR A 141 7.81 14.75 -2.58
N LEU A 142 8.54 14.67 -1.48
CA LEU A 142 8.40 13.57 -0.52
C LEU A 142 7.19 13.86 0.39
N VAL A 143 6.33 12.86 0.56
CA VAL A 143 5.11 12.90 1.37
C VAL A 143 5.19 11.79 2.40
N MET A 144 5.07 12.15 3.67
CA MET A 144 5.07 11.23 4.81
C MET A 144 3.76 11.40 5.57
N PRO A 145 2.80 10.50 5.36
CA PRO A 145 1.79 10.21 6.36
C PRO A 145 2.48 9.67 7.61
N TRP A 146 2.15 10.21 8.78
CA TRP A 146 2.65 9.74 10.07
C TRP A 146 1.51 9.84 11.08
N ALA A 147 1.40 8.85 11.96
CA ALA A 147 0.36 8.82 12.96
C ALA A 147 0.64 7.67 13.91
N HIS A 148 0.51 7.92 15.21
CA HIS A 148 0.49 6.83 16.17
C HIS A 148 -0.86 6.11 16.08
N GLU A 149 -0.86 4.80 16.38
CA GLU A 149 -2.05 3.93 16.39
C GLU A 149 -3.30 4.51 17.08
N SER A 150 -3.09 5.35 18.11
CA SER A 150 -4.15 5.93 18.94
C SER A 150 -4.73 7.23 18.39
N GLY A 151 -4.33 7.63 17.19
CA GLY A 151 -4.75 8.87 16.54
C GLY A 151 -3.73 9.99 16.68
N GLY A 152 -4.06 11.19 16.23
CA GLY A 152 -3.17 12.34 16.33
C GLY A 152 -1.95 12.19 15.44
N GLY A 153 -2.20 12.29 14.14
CA GLY A 153 -1.18 12.20 13.11
C GLY A 153 -1.24 13.37 12.13
N GLY A 154 -0.60 13.20 10.99
CA GLY A 154 -0.60 14.18 9.94
C GLY A 154 0.12 13.74 8.68
N VAL A 155 0.22 14.68 7.76
CA VAL A 155 0.92 14.56 6.50
C VAL A 155 1.95 15.67 6.45
N SER A 156 3.21 15.27 6.48
CA SER A 156 4.35 16.17 6.28
C SER A 156 4.89 16.02 4.87
N VAL A 157 5.39 17.14 4.31
CA VAL A 157 5.86 17.24 2.93
C VAL A 157 7.23 17.90 2.92
N TRP A 158 8.16 17.39 2.10
CA TRP A 158 9.51 17.94 1.94
C TRP A 158 9.89 18.09 0.47
N ASP A 159 10.69 19.12 0.21
CA ASP A 159 11.65 19.11 -0.89
C ASP A 159 12.71 18.05 -0.58
N PHE A 160 12.85 17.09 -1.50
CA PHE A 160 13.72 15.93 -1.34
C PHE A 160 14.74 15.81 -2.48
N SER A 161 15.03 16.93 -3.16
CA SER A 161 16.01 16.98 -4.25
C SER A 161 17.46 16.77 -3.75
N ASP A 162 17.77 17.23 -2.53
CA ASP A 162 18.93 16.81 -1.74
C ASP A 162 18.44 15.97 -0.55
N ALA A 163 18.44 14.65 -0.70
CA ALA A 163 17.94 13.71 0.30
C ALA A 163 18.68 13.77 1.66
N CYS A 164 19.89 14.32 1.73
CA CYS A 164 20.61 14.50 3.00
C CYS A 164 20.39 15.88 3.64
N HIS A 165 19.63 16.76 2.98
CA HIS A 165 19.19 18.04 3.52
C HIS A 165 17.73 18.32 3.12
N PRO A 166 16.78 17.43 3.52
CA PRO A 166 15.37 17.60 3.19
C PRO A 166 14.85 18.93 3.77
N VAL A 167 14.11 19.69 2.95
CA VAL A 167 13.54 20.98 3.39
C VAL A 167 12.04 20.82 3.57
N SER A 168 11.55 21.05 4.79
CA SER A 168 10.11 21.00 5.08
C SER A 168 9.35 22.04 4.25
N VAL A 169 8.26 21.59 3.64
CA VAL A 169 7.39 22.38 2.74
C VAL A 169 6.06 22.67 3.41
N SER A 170 5.42 21.64 3.98
CA SER A 170 4.21 21.79 4.77
C SER A 170 4.06 20.62 5.75
N SER A 171 3.26 20.81 6.79
CA SER A 171 2.78 19.75 7.67
C SER A 171 1.36 20.08 8.07
N THR A 172 0.47 19.09 7.99
CA THR A 172 -0.95 19.23 8.35
C THR A 172 -1.33 18.05 9.23
N THR A 173 -1.99 18.31 10.35
CA THR A 173 -2.37 17.28 11.32
C THR A 173 -3.87 17.04 11.32
N ASP A 174 -4.28 15.82 11.61
CA ASP A 174 -5.65 15.51 12.04
C ASP A 174 -5.63 14.60 13.28
N ALA A 175 -6.52 14.88 14.23
CA ALA A 175 -6.60 14.12 15.48
C ALA A 175 -7.09 12.68 15.27
N ARG A 176 -7.80 12.42 14.16
CA ARG A 176 -8.39 11.13 13.84
C ARG A 176 -7.57 10.29 12.88
N MET A 177 -6.55 10.87 12.24
CA MET A 177 -5.61 10.13 11.42
C MET A 177 -4.96 9.04 12.27
N ARG A 178 -5.09 7.79 11.82
CA ARG A 178 -4.45 6.62 12.44
C ARG A 178 -3.23 6.26 11.62
N GLU A 179 -2.27 5.61 12.26
CA GLU A 179 -1.20 4.87 11.62
C GLU A 179 -1.64 4.26 10.28
N SER A 180 -0.88 4.61 9.24
CA SER A 180 -1.17 4.29 7.85
C SER A 180 0.02 3.57 7.23
N HIS A 181 -0.10 2.25 7.08
CA HIS A 181 0.93 1.43 6.45
C HIS A 181 1.01 1.64 4.93
N THR A 182 -0.05 2.17 4.32
CA THR A 182 -0.09 2.51 2.90
C THR A 182 -0.88 3.79 2.66
N ALA A 183 -0.65 4.44 1.52
CA ALA A 183 -1.45 5.55 1.03
C ALA A 183 -1.63 5.46 -0.48
N GLY A 184 -2.89 5.52 -0.93
CA GLY A 184 -3.24 5.54 -2.35
C GLY A 184 -3.41 6.97 -2.90
N PHE A 185 -3.07 7.19 -4.17
CA PHE A 185 -3.19 8.50 -4.81
C PHE A 185 -4.08 8.46 -6.07
N SER A 186 -4.84 9.54 -6.30
CA SER A 186 -5.65 9.69 -7.51
C SER A 186 -5.77 11.14 -8.00
N PRO A 187 -5.64 11.39 -9.32
CA PRO A 187 -5.94 12.66 -9.98
C PRO A 187 -7.44 12.88 -10.34
N ILE A 188 -8.39 12.10 -9.79
CA ILE A 188 -9.83 12.32 -10.09
C ILE A 188 -10.31 13.66 -9.50
N GLY A 189 -10.82 14.55 -10.35
CA GLY A 189 -11.45 15.81 -9.92
C GLY A 189 -10.53 16.78 -9.14
N GLY A 190 -9.23 16.53 -9.12
CA GLY A 190 -8.24 17.15 -8.22
C GLY A 190 -7.07 16.19 -8.00
N ARG A 191 -6.19 16.44 -7.04
CA ARG A 191 -5.22 15.42 -6.60
C ARG A 191 -5.51 15.03 -5.17
N TRP A 192 -5.60 13.73 -4.94
CA TRP A 192 -6.08 13.17 -3.68
C TRP A 192 -5.14 12.11 -3.14
N MET A 193 -5.12 12.01 -1.82
CA MET A 193 -4.49 10.94 -1.06
C MET A 193 -5.50 10.37 -0.07
N VAL A 194 -5.46 9.07 0.17
CA VAL A 194 -6.28 8.39 1.18
C VAL A 194 -5.39 7.74 2.24
N THR A 195 -5.77 7.88 3.51
CA THR A 195 -5.07 7.30 4.67
C THR A 195 -6.07 6.64 5.63
N ALA A 196 -5.57 5.92 6.63
CA ALA A 196 -6.40 5.33 7.67
C ALA A 196 -6.83 6.38 8.71
N SER A 197 -8.01 6.18 9.28
CA SER A 197 -8.52 6.92 10.44
C SER A 197 -8.86 5.95 11.57
N LEU A 198 -9.10 6.48 12.78
CA LEU A 198 -9.54 5.67 13.93
C LEU A 198 -10.87 4.92 13.72
N SER A 199 -11.66 5.28 12.69
CA SER A 199 -12.92 4.58 12.38
C SER A 199 -13.14 4.31 10.89
N GLY A 200 -12.11 4.42 10.06
CA GLY A 200 -12.24 4.22 8.62
C GLY A 200 -11.13 4.89 7.83
N LEU A 201 -11.48 5.83 6.96
CA LEU A 201 -10.56 6.46 6.00
C LEU A 201 -10.62 7.98 6.08
N GLU A 202 -9.48 8.64 5.83
CA GLU A 202 -9.40 10.07 5.58
C GLU A 202 -9.01 10.35 4.13
N PHE A 203 -9.70 11.29 3.50
CA PHE A 203 -9.45 11.78 2.16
C PHE A 203 -8.85 13.18 2.24
N TRP A 204 -7.66 13.32 1.67
CA TRP A 204 -6.85 14.52 1.71
C TRP A 204 -6.77 15.16 0.32
N ASP A 205 -7.03 16.46 0.24
CA ASP A 205 -6.72 17.25 -0.95
C ASP A 205 -5.22 17.58 -0.93
N VAL A 206 -4.52 17.03 -1.92
CA VAL A 206 -3.09 17.21 -2.17
C VAL A 206 -2.85 17.91 -3.52
N SER A 207 -3.84 18.68 -3.98
CA SER A 207 -3.72 19.49 -5.21
C SER A 207 -2.64 20.56 -5.10
N ASP A 208 -2.38 21.08 -3.89
CA ASP A 208 -1.22 21.92 -3.56
C ASP A 208 -0.52 21.35 -2.32
N LEU A 209 0.60 20.65 -2.51
CA LEU A 209 1.38 20.04 -1.44
C LEU A 209 2.05 21.05 -0.48
N ARG A 210 1.94 22.36 -0.74
CA ARG A 210 2.26 23.42 0.23
C ARG A 210 1.11 23.70 1.21
N ARG A 211 -0.08 23.16 0.92
CA ARG A 211 -1.33 23.38 1.66
C ARG A 211 -2.19 22.11 1.60
N VAL A 212 -1.64 21.00 2.08
CA VAL A 212 -2.38 19.75 2.27
C VAL A 212 -3.60 20.00 3.17
N ARG A 213 -4.73 19.35 2.88
CA ARG A 213 -5.96 19.50 3.68
C ARG A 213 -6.64 18.15 3.85
N MET A 214 -6.94 17.77 5.09
CA MET A 214 -7.95 16.74 5.34
C MET A 214 -9.32 17.31 4.96
N VAL A 215 -10.02 16.66 4.04
CA VAL A 215 -11.30 17.15 3.51
C VAL A 215 -12.47 16.38 4.10
N ARG A 216 -12.32 15.05 4.16
CA ARG A 216 -13.43 14.17 4.48
C ARG A 216 -12.93 12.92 5.19
N GLU A 217 -13.60 12.58 6.28
CA GLU A 217 -13.54 11.25 6.84
C GLU A 217 -14.74 10.41 6.39
N LEU A 218 -14.48 9.16 6.04
CA LEU A 218 -15.49 8.12 5.86
C LEU A 218 -15.40 7.11 7.00
N VAL A 219 -16.47 7.02 7.79
CA VAL A 219 -16.62 5.98 8.81
C VAL A 219 -16.98 4.66 8.14
N LEU A 220 -16.23 3.61 8.44
CA LEU A 220 -16.48 2.26 7.96
C LEU A 220 -17.14 1.41 9.08
N PRO A 221 -18.19 0.63 8.77
CA PRO A 221 -18.86 -0.21 9.76
C PRO A 221 -17.90 -1.21 10.40
N GLY A 222 -17.93 -1.32 11.73
CA GLY A 222 -17.10 -2.29 12.47
C GLY A 222 -15.64 -1.88 12.67
N VAL A 223 -15.15 -0.83 11.98
CA VAL A 223 -13.81 -0.30 12.22
C VAL A 223 -13.78 0.48 13.53
N VAL A 224 -12.94 0.03 14.47
CA VAL A 224 -12.85 0.60 15.81
C VAL A 224 -11.45 0.42 16.38
N TYR A 225 -11.01 1.42 17.15
CA TYR A 225 -9.78 1.38 17.94
C TYR A 225 -10.07 1.96 19.35
N PRO A 226 -9.41 1.46 20.42
CA PRO A 226 -8.50 0.30 20.46
C PRO A 226 -9.24 -1.03 20.40
N ASP A 227 -8.64 -2.03 19.75
CA ASP A 227 -9.19 -3.40 19.65
C ASP A 227 -8.10 -4.44 19.31
N SER A 228 -6.90 -4.30 19.87
CA SER A 228 -5.75 -5.20 19.61
C SER A 228 -5.53 -5.46 18.12
N TYR A 229 -5.62 -4.41 17.29
CA TYR A 229 -5.49 -4.45 15.83
C TYR A 229 -6.52 -5.30 15.07
N ARG A 230 -7.49 -5.92 15.73
CA ARG A 230 -8.39 -6.89 15.08
C ARG A 230 -9.38 -6.28 14.11
N ARG A 231 -9.71 -5.00 14.26
CA ARG A 231 -10.74 -4.32 13.47
C ARG A 231 -10.32 -2.92 12.99
N VAL A 232 -9.05 -2.75 12.63
CA VAL A 232 -8.51 -1.48 12.12
C VAL A 232 -8.28 -1.53 10.61
N VAL A 233 -8.16 -0.37 9.96
CA VAL A 233 -7.68 -0.32 8.57
C VAL A 233 -6.17 -0.53 8.57
N MET A 234 -5.72 -1.59 7.90
CA MET A 234 -4.29 -1.93 7.79
C MET A 234 -3.70 -1.46 6.46
N SER A 235 -4.46 -1.51 5.38
CA SER A 235 -4.00 -0.96 4.09
C SER A 235 -5.14 -0.40 3.25
N THR A 236 -4.78 0.57 2.42
CA THR A 236 -5.58 1.12 1.34
C THR A 236 -4.87 0.92 0.00
N PHE A 237 -5.66 0.76 -1.07
CA PHE A 237 -5.16 0.77 -2.44
C PHE A 237 -6.16 1.44 -3.37
N TRP A 238 -5.77 2.56 -3.98
CA TRP A 238 -6.67 3.33 -4.84
C TRP A 238 -6.54 2.92 -6.30
N GLN A 239 -7.51 2.14 -6.79
CA GLN A 239 -7.74 1.88 -8.20
C GLN A 239 -8.97 2.67 -8.65
N ALA A 240 -8.73 3.91 -9.07
CA ALA A 240 -9.73 4.89 -9.44
C ALA A 240 -10.92 4.28 -10.23
N PRO A 241 -12.18 4.53 -9.84
CA PRO A 241 -12.61 5.37 -8.72
C PRO A 241 -12.63 4.66 -7.36
N TYR A 242 -12.37 3.35 -7.30
CA TYR A 242 -12.54 2.57 -6.08
C TYR A 242 -11.29 2.57 -5.18
N VAL A 243 -11.51 2.70 -3.88
CA VAL A 243 -10.50 2.40 -2.86
C VAL A 243 -10.82 1.03 -2.28
N TYR A 244 -9.86 0.11 -2.41
CA TYR A 244 -9.90 -1.19 -1.75
C TYR A 244 -9.18 -1.07 -0.41
N VAL A 245 -9.79 -1.61 0.64
CA VAL A 245 -9.33 -1.39 2.02
C VAL A 245 -9.22 -2.73 2.74
N GLY A 246 -8.01 -3.13 3.11
CA GLY A 246 -7.78 -4.25 4.02
C GLY A 246 -8.01 -3.81 5.45
N ALA A 247 -8.95 -4.47 6.13
CA ALA A 247 -9.38 -4.09 7.47
C ALA A 247 -9.49 -5.29 8.43
N THR A 248 -8.47 -6.16 8.40
CA THR A 248 -8.27 -7.27 9.34
C THR A 248 -9.50 -8.17 9.42
N ASP A 249 -10.06 -8.44 10.61
CA ASP A 249 -11.24 -9.28 10.81
C ASP A 249 -12.52 -8.69 10.19
N ASN A 250 -12.53 -7.40 9.81
CA ASN A 250 -13.65 -6.83 9.04
C ASN A 250 -13.61 -7.22 7.55
N GLY A 251 -12.52 -7.85 7.09
CA GLY A 251 -12.33 -8.25 5.70
C GLY A 251 -11.91 -7.10 4.79
N LEU A 252 -12.48 -7.08 3.59
CA LEU A 252 -12.21 -6.08 2.55
C LEU A 252 -13.36 -5.08 2.45
N PHE A 253 -13.10 -3.78 2.57
CA PHE A 253 -14.07 -2.77 2.14
C PHE A 253 -13.77 -2.26 0.72
N ILE A 254 -14.83 -1.92 0.01
CA ILE A 254 -14.81 -1.32 -1.31
C ILE A 254 -15.55 0.01 -1.22
N VAL A 255 -14.82 1.10 -1.45
CA VAL A 255 -15.33 2.46 -1.35
C VAL A 255 -15.31 3.10 -2.73
N ASP A 256 -16.44 3.66 -3.18
CA ASP A 256 -16.48 4.52 -4.35
C ASP A 256 -16.01 5.92 -3.96
N ALA A 257 -14.90 6.35 -4.57
CA ALA A 257 -14.29 7.66 -4.43
C ALA A 257 -14.23 8.40 -5.78
N SER A 258 -15.24 8.22 -6.63
CA SER A 258 -15.45 9.03 -7.84
C SER A 258 -15.66 10.52 -7.53
N ASP A 259 -16.23 10.82 -6.35
CA ASP A 259 -16.20 12.12 -5.69
C ASP A 259 -15.50 11.98 -4.33
N PRO A 260 -14.18 12.24 -4.24
CA PRO A 260 -13.43 12.10 -2.99
C PRO A 260 -13.90 13.05 -1.87
N GLY A 261 -14.65 14.11 -2.18
CA GLY A 261 -15.27 14.97 -1.17
C GLY A 261 -16.52 14.34 -0.52
N ASN A 262 -17.10 13.32 -1.17
CA ASN A 262 -18.27 12.59 -0.70
C ASN A 262 -18.18 11.08 -1.06
N PRO A 263 -17.17 10.37 -0.54
CA PRO A 263 -16.96 8.96 -0.83
C PRO A 263 -18.06 8.12 -0.18
N THR A 264 -18.37 6.96 -0.78
CA THR A 264 -19.44 6.08 -0.29
C THR A 264 -18.98 4.63 -0.19
N LEU A 265 -19.40 3.94 0.87
CA LEU A 265 -19.17 2.51 1.00
C LEU A 265 -20.07 1.76 0.01
N VAL A 266 -19.46 0.95 -0.85
CA VAL A 266 -20.16 0.13 -1.85
C VAL A 266 -20.42 -1.26 -1.30
N ARG A 267 -19.38 -1.89 -0.72
CA ARG A 267 -19.45 -3.26 -0.23
C ARG A 267 -18.44 -3.51 0.89
N GLN A 268 -18.83 -4.37 1.82
CA GLN A 268 -17.93 -5.09 2.71
C GLN A 268 -17.92 -6.55 2.26
N TYR A 269 -16.74 -7.06 1.91
CA TYR A 269 -16.51 -8.42 1.46
C TYR A 269 -15.82 -9.21 2.58
N ALA A 270 -16.47 -10.28 3.03
CA ALA A 270 -15.89 -11.24 3.96
C ALA A 270 -15.22 -12.37 3.14
N PRO A 271 -13.91 -12.60 3.29
CA PRO A 271 -13.24 -13.71 2.62
C PRO A 271 -13.73 -15.05 3.15
N ASP A 272 -13.77 -16.04 2.26
CA ASP A 272 -14.04 -17.44 2.57
C ASP A 272 -12.95 -18.30 1.89
N PRO A 273 -12.07 -18.98 2.66
CA PRO A 273 -12.03 -19.03 4.12
C PRO A 273 -11.76 -17.66 4.75
N SER A 274 -12.19 -17.53 6.00
CA SER A 274 -11.92 -16.34 6.80
C SER A 274 -10.42 -16.06 6.84
N MET A 275 -10.06 -14.78 6.72
CA MET A 275 -8.69 -14.31 6.94
C MET A 275 -8.64 -12.89 7.48
N SER A 276 -7.60 -12.57 8.26
CA SER A 276 -7.34 -11.20 8.69
C SER A 276 -6.73 -10.40 7.54
N VAL A 277 -7.53 -9.61 6.82
CA VAL A 277 -7.07 -8.92 5.60
C VAL A 277 -6.15 -7.75 5.93
N GLY A 278 -4.84 -7.95 5.74
CA GLY A 278 -3.80 -6.94 5.94
C GLY A 278 -3.56 -6.10 4.69
N GLY A 279 -2.78 -6.66 3.75
CA GLY A 279 -2.35 -6.00 2.52
C GLY A 279 -3.29 -6.25 1.35
N VAL A 280 -3.64 -5.19 0.60
CA VAL A 280 -4.43 -5.30 -0.64
C VAL A 280 -3.74 -4.63 -1.81
N HIS A 281 -3.71 -5.29 -2.99
CA HIS A 281 -3.12 -4.75 -4.22
C HIS A 281 -4.08 -4.91 -5.40
N ALA A 282 -4.63 -3.80 -5.91
CA ALA A 282 -5.56 -3.79 -7.04
C ALA A 282 -4.82 -3.43 -8.35
N ILE A 283 -4.68 -4.41 -9.25
CA ILE A 283 -3.95 -4.32 -10.51
C ILE A 283 -4.88 -4.74 -11.66
N GLY A 284 -5.49 -3.77 -12.35
CA GLY A 284 -6.45 -4.00 -13.42
C GLY A 284 -7.68 -4.77 -12.93
N ASN A 285 -7.90 -5.98 -13.47
CA ASN A 285 -8.98 -6.87 -13.03
C ASN A 285 -8.55 -7.86 -11.92
N MET A 286 -7.36 -7.72 -11.36
CA MET A 286 -6.87 -8.61 -10.29
C MET A 286 -6.74 -7.84 -8.98
N LEU A 287 -7.29 -8.39 -7.90
CA LEU A 287 -7.06 -7.92 -6.55
C LEU A 287 -6.36 -9.02 -5.76
N VAL A 288 -5.25 -8.67 -5.11
CA VAL A 288 -4.52 -9.59 -4.24
C VAL A 288 -4.78 -9.20 -2.81
N MET A 289 -5.28 -10.13 -1.99
CA MET A 289 -5.44 -9.98 -0.55
C MET A 289 -4.40 -10.82 0.18
N ILE A 290 -3.69 -10.21 1.11
CA ILE A 290 -2.64 -10.80 1.92
C ILE A 290 -3.03 -10.66 3.38
N SER A 291 -2.91 -11.75 4.14
CA SER A 291 -3.19 -11.72 5.57
C SER A 291 -2.22 -10.81 6.34
N SER A 292 -2.70 -10.10 7.36
CA SER A 292 -1.85 -9.47 8.39
C SER A 292 -1.55 -10.51 9.47
N GLU A 293 -0.27 -10.72 9.79
CA GLU A 293 0.19 -11.74 10.75
C GLU A 293 -0.35 -13.16 10.48
N GLY A 294 -0.66 -13.44 9.21
CA GLY A 294 -1.33 -14.65 8.81
C GLY A 294 -0.53 -15.44 7.79
N SER A 295 -1.12 -16.54 7.33
CA SER A 295 -0.47 -17.44 6.38
C SER A 295 -1.16 -17.48 5.03
N ARG A 296 -2.24 -16.73 4.82
CA ARG A 296 -3.10 -16.88 3.66
C ARG A 296 -2.99 -15.71 2.68
N THR A 297 -2.98 -16.07 1.42
CA THR A 297 -3.17 -15.13 0.31
C THR A 297 -4.34 -15.60 -0.54
N THR A 298 -5.15 -14.65 -1.01
CA THR A 298 -6.26 -14.91 -1.92
C THR A 298 -6.25 -13.91 -3.07
N LEU A 299 -6.24 -14.42 -4.30
CA LEU A 299 -6.39 -13.63 -5.52
C LEU A 299 -7.87 -13.61 -5.94
N LEU A 300 -8.36 -12.41 -6.24
CA LEU A 300 -9.74 -12.14 -6.64
C LEU A 300 -9.78 -11.54 -8.06
N ASP A 301 -10.74 -11.97 -8.86
CA ASP A 301 -11.20 -11.30 -10.06
C ASP A 301 -12.12 -10.14 -9.64
N ILE A 302 -11.69 -8.93 -9.96
CA ILE A 302 -12.43 -7.68 -9.77
C ILE A 302 -12.89 -7.12 -11.10
N GLY A 303 -13.13 -7.95 -12.12
CA GLY A 303 -13.75 -7.58 -13.40
C GLY A 303 -15.05 -6.79 -13.22
N ASP A 304 -15.83 -7.16 -12.20
CA ASP A 304 -16.80 -6.28 -11.54
C ASP A 304 -16.20 -5.81 -10.20
N PRO A 305 -15.76 -4.54 -10.10
CA PRO A 305 -15.01 -4.06 -8.94
C PRO A 305 -15.87 -3.87 -7.70
N ALA A 306 -17.19 -3.75 -7.86
CA ALA A 306 -18.12 -3.71 -6.73
C ALA A 306 -18.43 -5.11 -6.19
N ASN A 307 -18.08 -6.16 -6.95
CA ASN A 307 -18.38 -7.55 -6.62
C ASN A 307 -17.14 -8.45 -6.88
N PRO A 308 -16.10 -8.38 -6.02
CA PRO A 308 -14.92 -9.22 -6.14
C PRO A 308 -15.26 -10.70 -6.03
N ARG A 309 -14.52 -11.54 -6.75
CA ARG A 309 -14.75 -12.98 -6.82
C ARG A 309 -13.46 -13.77 -6.69
N PRO A 310 -13.40 -14.81 -5.84
CA PRO A 310 -12.22 -15.68 -5.79
C PRO A 310 -11.86 -16.24 -7.16
N ILE A 311 -10.58 -16.17 -7.51
CA ILE A 311 -10.03 -16.90 -8.66
C ILE A 311 -9.86 -18.36 -8.21
N PRO A 312 -10.46 -19.35 -8.89
CA PRO A 312 -10.23 -20.76 -8.59
C PRO A 312 -8.74 -21.09 -8.55
N GLY A 313 -8.27 -21.73 -7.48
CA GLY A 313 -6.84 -22.05 -7.26
C GLY A 313 -5.96 -20.85 -6.88
N GLY A 314 -6.51 -19.63 -6.86
CA GLY A 314 -5.81 -18.40 -6.47
C GLY A 314 -5.73 -18.16 -4.96
N SER A 315 -6.26 -19.05 -4.12
CA SER A 315 -6.10 -18.99 -2.67
C SER A 315 -5.12 -20.05 -2.20
N PHE A 316 -4.10 -19.66 -1.43
CA PHE A 316 -3.04 -20.56 -0.99
C PHE A 316 -2.42 -20.13 0.34
N LEU A 317 -1.70 -21.07 0.96
CA LEU A 317 -0.90 -20.82 2.16
C LEU A 317 0.54 -20.45 1.80
N ILE A 318 1.09 -19.46 2.51
CA ILE A 318 2.49 -19.04 2.44
C ILE A 318 3.34 -20.13 3.09
N ARG A 319 4.39 -20.56 2.38
CA ARG A 319 5.27 -21.67 2.76
C ARG A 319 6.72 -21.34 2.47
N ASP A 320 7.62 -22.04 3.16
CA ASP A 320 9.06 -21.85 3.04
C ASP A 320 9.76 -22.72 1.99
N ALA A 321 9.02 -23.63 1.36
CA ALA A 321 9.51 -24.49 0.30
C ALA A 321 8.37 -24.89 -0.66
N GLY A 322 8.76 -25.35 -1.86
CA GLY A 322 7.82 -25.83 -2.87
C GLY A 322 7.10 -27.11 -2.47
N GLU A 323 6.04 -27.46 -3.19
CA GLU A 323 5.16 -28.60 -2.89
C GLU A 323 5.89 -29.94 -2.79
N GLU A 324 6.93 -30.13 -3.61
CA GLU A 324 7.74 -31.35 -3.64
C GLU A 324 8.65 -31.52 -2.39
N ALA A 325 8.84 -30.47 -1.60
CA ALA A 325 9.72 -30.52 -0.43
C ALA A 325 9.00 -31.19 0.76
N PRO A 326 9.50 -32.34 1.27
CA PRO A 326 8.83 -33.09 2.33
C PRO A 326 8.81 -32.34 3.67
N SER A 327 9.67 -31.34 3.84
CA SER A 327 9.77 -30.51 5.05
C SER A 327 9.19 -29.10 4.86
N ARG A 328 8.35 -28.86 3.83
CA ARG A 328 7.69 -27.56 3.64
C ARG A 328 6.85 -27.22 4.87
N ARG A 329 6.97 -25.99 5.37
CA ARG A 329 6.21 -25.51 6.52
C ARG A 329 5.40 -24.29 6.11
N VAL A 330 4.18 -24.21 6.65
CA VAL A 330 3.40 -22.96 6.63
C VAL A 330 4.19 -21.89 7.36
N GLN A 331 4.19 -20.68 6.82
CA GLN A 331 4.83 -19.50 7.41
C GLN A 331 3.80 -18.40 7.58
N LEU A 332 4.02 -17.58 8.60
CA LEU A 332 3.31 -16.32 8.73
C LEU A 332 4.06 -15.25 7.93
N GLY A 333 3.31 -14.41 7.24
CA GLY A 333 3.77 -13.14 6.72
C GLY A 333 3.09 -12.01 7.49
N TYR A 334 3.82 -10.95 7.82
CA TYR A 334 3.21 -9.77 8.40
C TYR A 334 2.48 -8.99 7.32
N PHE A 335 3.22 -8.59 6.28
CA PHE A 335 2.71 -7.99 5.07
C PHE A 335 3.41 -8.55 3.83
N GLY A 336 2.92 -8.15 2.67
CA GLY A 336 3.56 -8.47 1.41
C GLY A 336 3.32 -7.42 0.34
N HIS A 337 4.01 -7.57 -0.78
CA HIS A 337 4.00 -6.66 -1.90
C HIS A 337 3.95 -7.43 -3.22
N VAL A 338 3.28 -6.84 -4.22
CA VAL A 338 3.16 -7.41 -5.56
C VAL A 338 3.95 -6.55 -6.54
N ASN A 339 4.98 -7.13 -7.16
CA ASN A 339 5.75 -6.47 -8.21
C ASN A 339 6.02 -7.41 -9.38
N GLY A 340 5.61 -7.03 -10.58
CA GLY A 340 5.60 -7.94 -11.72
C GLY A 340 4.73 -9.16 -11.45
N ASN A 341 5.08 -10.28 -12.07
CA ASN A 341 4.41 -11.56 -11.81
C ASN A 341 4.86 -12.23 -10.50
N ARG A 342 5.27 -11.46 -9.49
CA ARG A 342 5.78 -12.00 -8.23
C ARG A 342 5.11 -11.35 -7.03
N MET A 343 4.89 -12.17 -6.02
CA MET A 343 4.55 -11.75 -4.67
C MET A 343 5.77 -11.91 -3.78
N PHE A 344 5.89 -11.01 -2.81
CA PHE A 344 6.94 -11.00 -1.81
C PHE A 344 6.33 -10.80 -0.43
N TYR A 345 6.76 -11.56 0.55
CA TYR A 345 6.24 -11.51 1.92
C TYR A 345 7.38 -11.32 2.91
N ALA A 346 7.20 -10.42 3.87
CA ALA A 346 8.09 -10.32 5.02
C ALA A 346 7.77 -11.48 5.96
N ARG A 347 8.74 -12.37 6.17
CA ARG A 347 8.58 -13.58 6.98
C ARG A 347 8.41 -13.20 8.46
N HIS A 348 7.38 -13.70 9.13
CA HIS A 348 6.98 -13.27 10.47
C HIS A 348 6.87 -14.45 11.48
N VAL A 349 7.07 -14.17 12.78
CA VAL A 349 7.15 -15.05 13.99
C VAL A 349 8.24 -16.14 13.96
N LEU A 350 8.45 -16.80 12.82
CA LEU A 350 9.40 -17.91 12.64
C LEU A 350 10.75 -17.44 12.09
N GLY A 351 11.19 -16.27 12.54
CA GLY A 351 12.36 -15.54 12.06
C GLY A 351 12.07 -14.68 10.83
N GLY A 352 12.82 -13.59 10.70
CA GLY A 352 12.69 -12.63 9.62
C GLY A 352 13.27 -13.11 8.29
N GLY A 353 12.96 -12.39 7.23
CA GLY A 353 13.45 -12.67 5.88
C GLY A 353 12.38 -12.44 4.83
N LEU A 354 12.49 -13.13 3.70
CA LEU A 354 11.70 -12.88 2.51
C LEU A 354 11.21 -14.19 1.89
N ILE A 355 9.92 -14.30 1.61
CA ILE A 355 9.33 -15.41 0.85
C ILE A 355 8.78 -14.87 -0.47
N SER A 356 8.95 -15.59 -1.57
CA SER A 356 8.43 -15.17 -2.87
C SER A 356 7.67 -16.26 -3.61
N TYR A 357 6.65 -15.83 -4.35
CA TYR A 357 5.78 -16.66 -5.19
C TYR A 357 5.65 -16.05 -6.58
N ASP A 358 5.51 -16.90 -7.59
CA ASP A 358 5.15 -16.58 -8.97
C ASP A 358 3.63 -16.60 -9.09
N ILE A 359 3.08 -15.53 -9.65
CA ILE A 359 1.64 -15.35 -9.93
C ILE A 359 1.39 -15.07 -11.41
N THR A 360 2.26 -15.55 -12.29
CA THR A 360 2.06 -15.45 -13.74
C THR A 360 0.70 -16.01 -14.14
N ASP A 361 0.37 -17.20 -13.62
CA ASP A 361 -0.97 -17.76 -13.61
C ASP A 361 -1.62 -17.52 -12.22
N PRO A 362 -2.59 -16.61 -12.10
CA PRO A 362 -3.23 -16.32 -10.82
C PRO A 362 -4.11 -17.46 -10.30
N SER A 363 -4.42 -18.47 -11.13
CA SER A 363 -5.12 -19.69 -10.74
C SER A 363 -4.19 -20.81 -10.26
N SER A 364 -2.87 -20.63 -10.40
CA SER A 364 -1.86 -21.58 -9.94
C SER A 364 -0.60 -20.87 -9.42
N PRO A 365 -0.68 -20.14 -8.29
CA PRO A 365 0.48 -19.51 -7.68
C PRO A 365 1.55 -20.53 -7.28
N ARG A 366 2.82 -20.24 -7.59
CA ARG A 366 3.93 -21.19 -7.42
C ARG A 366 5.04 -20.63 -6.55
N PHE A 367 5.47 -21.37 -5.54
CA PHE A 367 6.62 -21.00 -4.71
C PHE A 367 7.89 -20.77 -5.57
N LEU A 368 8.63 -19.71 -5.25
CA LEU A 368 9.89 -19.35 -5.88
C LEU A 368 11.08 -19.62 -4.97
N PHE A 369 11.14 -18.92 -3.83
CA PHE A 369 12.22 -19.06 -2.85
C PHE A 369 11.79 -18.58 -1.46
N SER A 370 12.57 -18.96 -0.45
CA SER A 370 12.52 -18.42 0.91
C SER A 370 13.94 -18.08 1.34
N TYR A 371 14.16 -16.84 1.78
CA TYR A 371 15.36 -16.38 2.47
C TYR A 371 15.03 -16.23 3.96
N LEU A 372 15.80 -16.90 4.81
CA LEU A 372 15.72 -16.78 6.27
C LEU A 372 16.92 -15.98 6.75
N HIS A 373 16.67 -14.87 7.45
CA HIS A 373 17.72 -14.10 8.08
C HIS A 373 18.38 -14.94 9.20
N PRO A 374 19.72 -15.01 9.29
CA PRO A 374 20.41 -15.88 10.26
C PRO A 374 20.34 -15.41 11.71
N GLY A 375 20.04 -14.13 11.95
CA GLY A 375 19.91 -13.53 13.28
C GLY A 375 18.47 -13.49 13.79
N ARG A 376 18.28 -12.90 14.98
CA ARG A 376 16.96 -12.51 15.47
C ARG A 376 16.43 -11.40 14.55
N ALA A 377 15.25 -11.59 14.01
CA ALA A 377 14.57 -10.69 13.09
C ALA A 377 13.10 -11.11 13.01
N ASN A 378 12.20 -10.17 12.68
CA ASN A 378 10.79 -10.46 12.45
C ASN A 378 10.28 -9.56 11.31
N GLY A 379 9.59 -10.10 10.31
CA GLY A 379 9.26 -9.32 9.12
C GLY A 379 8.12 -8.33 9.32
N GLY A 380 8.27 -7.14 8.74
CA GLY A 380 7.25 -6.09 8.60
C GLY A 380 6.78 -5.95 7.14
N TYR A 381 7.29 -4.94 6.42
CA TYR A 381 6.88 -4.61 5.04
C TYR A 381 7.94 -4.94 4.00
N VAL A 382 7.50 -5.06 2.74
CA VAL A 382 8.36 -5.29 1.58
C VAL A 382 8.11 -4.23 0.51
N PHE A 383 9.18 -3.65 -0.05
CA PHE A 383 9.12 -2.78 -1.22
C PHE A 383 10.17 -3.17 -2.25
N LEU A 384 9.95 -2.84 -3.52
CA LEU A 384 10.80 -3.26 -4.63
C LEU A 384 11.35 -2.05 -5.39
N LYS A 385 12.65 -2.08 -5.67
CA LYS A 385 13.28 -1.24 -6.70
C LYS A 385 14.19 -2.09 -7.58
N GLU A 386 13.84 -2.12 -8.85
CA GLU A 386 14.42 -2.99 -9.87
C GLU A 386 14.35 -4.46 -9.43
N ASP A 387 15.52 -5.09 -9.29
CA ASP A 387 15.66 -6.47 -8.86
C ASP A 387 16.14 -6.53 -7.40
N VAL A 388 15.83 -5.52 -6.59
CA VAL A 388 16.16 -5.45 -5.16
C VAL A 388 14.89 -5.31 -4.32
N ALA A 389 14.71 -6.22 -3.37
CA ALA A 389 13.67 -6.16 -2.36
C ALA A 389 14.20 -5.51 -1.08
N PHE A 390 13.46 -4.57 -0.52
CA PHE A 390 13.72 -3.90 0.73
C PHE A 390 12.72 -4.41 1.75
N VAL A 391 13.21 -4.95 2.86
CA VAL A 391 12.41 -5.66 3.85
C VAL A 391 12.70 -5.07 5.23
N GLY A 392 11.67 -4.57 5.92
CA GLY A 392 11.75 -4.26 7.34
C GLY A 392 11.70 -5.54 8.17
N LEU A 393 12.60 -5.66 9.14
CA LEU A 393 12.78 -6.87 9.94
C LEU A 393 12.74 -6.61 11.46
N SER A 394 12.00 -5.60 11.87
CA SER A 394 11.86 -5.09 13.24
C SER A 394 13.16 -4.55 13.85
N ASN A 395 14.17 -5.40 14.08
CA ASN A 395 15.43 -4.92 14.69
C ASN A 395 16.45 -4.35 13.69
N LEU A 396 16.20 -4.53 12.39
CA LEU A 396 17.03 -4.04 11.29
C LEU A 396 16.22 -4.03 10.00
N GLY A 397 16.77 -3.40 8.97
CA GLY A 397 16.26 -3.47 7.61
C GLY A 397 17.23 -4.21 6.69
N MET A 398 16.74 -4.80 5.59
CA MET A 398 17.60 -5.42 4.60
C MET A 398 17.23 -5.03 3.18
N ALA A 399 18.25 -4.86 2.33
CA ALA A 399 18.09 -4.95 0.89
C ALA A 399 18.60 -6.30 0.40
N LEU A 400 17.81 -7.00 -0.41
CA LEU A 400 18.08 -8.33 -0.96
C LEU A 400 17.99 -8.28 -2.49
N ASP A 401 19.02 -8.74 -3.20
CA ASP A 401 18.97 -8.97 -4.64
C ASP A 401 18.06 -10.19 -4.91
N VAL A 402 17.03 -9.98 -5.73
CA VAL A 402 16.00 -10.94 -6.14
C VAL A 402 15.94 -11.11 -7.66
N SER A 403 17.01 -10.71 -8.37
CA SER A 403 17.14 -10.88 -9.83
C SER A 403 17.01 -12.34 -10.24
N ASN A 404 17.55 -13.25 -9.42
CA ASN A 404 17.36 -14.68 -9.57
C ASN A 404 16.02 -15.11 -8.95
N PRO A 405 15.06 -15.66 -9.71
CA PRO A 405 13.76 -16.08 -9.18
C PRO A 405 13.83 -17.31 -8.25
N ARG A 406 15.02 -17.83 -7.93
CA ARG A 406 15.18 -19.03 -7.09
C ARG A 406 15.95 -18.77 -5.80
N VAL A 407 16.52 -17.59 -5.63
CA VAL A 407 17.31 -17.25 -4.44
C VAL A 407 17.33 -15.74 -4.26
N ALA A 408 17.25 -15.30 -3.01
CA ALA A 408 17.56 -13.92 -2.63
C ALA A 408 18.93 -13.86 -1.94
N THR A 409 19.71 -12.83 -2.27
CA THR A 409 21.05 -12.63 -1.70
C THR A 409 21.18 -11.26 -1.04
N PRO A 410 21.74 -11.15 0.18
CA PRO A 410 21.91 -9.85 0.84
C PRO A 410 22.75 -8.86 0.04
N VAL A 411 22.26 -7.64 -0.08
CA VAL A 411 22.97 -6.48 -0.67
C VAL A 411 23.50 -5.59 0.43
N THR A 412 22.63 -5.17 1.36
CA THR A 412 23.01 -4.36 2.52
C THR A 412 22.04 -4.56 3.68
N THR A 413 22.45 -4.09 4.86
CA THR A 413 21.67 -4.07 6.09
C THR A 413 21.59 -2.65 6.62
N PHE A 414 20.41 -2.22 7.02
CA PHE A 414 20.14 -0.94 7.62
C PHE A 414 19.97 -1.15 9.13
N HIS A 415 20.85 -0.53 9.91
CA HIS A 415 20.74 -0.53 11.36
C HIS A 415 20.13 0.80 11.79
N PHE A 416 18.97 0.71 12.45
CA PHE A 416 18.21 1.85 12.93
C PHE A 416 17.54 1.46 14.25
N THR A 417 17.42 2.40 15.18
CA THR A 417 16.86 2.12 16.51
C THR A 417 15.35 2.28 16.47
N GLY A 418 14.64 1.28 17.00
CA GLY A 418 13.18 1.17 17.01
C GLY A 418 12.72 -0.11 16.32
N ASP A 419 11.42 -0.25 16.15
CA ASP A 419 10.79 -1.31 15.38
C ASP A 419 10.74 -0.94 13.88
N LEU A 420 11.76 -1.36 13.14
CA LEU A 420 11.96 -1.05 11.73
C LEU A 420 11.13 -1.96 10.83
N ASP A 421 10.03 -1.39 10.36
CA ASP A 421 9.05 -2.10 9.57
C ASP A 421 9.03 -1.71 8.09
N THR A 422 9.37 -0.45 7.77
CA THR A 422 9.25 0.06 6.39
C THR A 422 10.55 0.63 5.84
N ILE A 423 10.79 0.37 4.55
CA ILE A 423 11.95 0.90 3.82
C ILE A 423 11.53 1.28 2.40
N SER A 424 11.30 2.57 2.15
CA SER A 424 10.95 3.08 0.83
C SER A 424 12.21 3.35 -0.02
N PRO A 425 12.42 2.63 -1.13
CA PRO A 425 13.56 2.89 -2.01
C PRO A 425 13.27 4.06 -2.96
N ILE A 426 13.99 5.17 -2.81
CA ILE A 426 13.79 6.40 -3.59
C ILE A 426 15.12 6.78 -4.27
N GLY A 427 15.21 6.52 -5.56
CA GLY A 427 16.44 6.72 -6.33
C GLY A 427 17.61 5.91 -5.76
N ASN A 428 18.64 6.60 -5.28
CA ASN A 428 19.83 5.99 -4.69
C ASN A 428 19.89 6.07 -3.15
N VAL A 429 18.77 6.44 -2.50
CA VAL A 429 18.59 6.39 -1.04
C VAL A 429 17.45 5.46 -0.63
N ALA A 430 17.53 4.96 0.60
CA ALA A 430 16.47 4.23 1.28
C ALA A 430 15.94 5.11 2.41
N VAL A 431 14.63 5.34 2.42
CA VAL A 431 13.94 6.03 3.53
C VAL A 431 13.42 4.96 4.46
N VAL A 432 14.02 4.86 5.64
CA VAL A 432 13.81 3.82 6.63
C VAL A 432 12.96 4.40 7.76
N SER A 433 11.84 3.78 8.10
CA SER A 433 10.99 4.25 9.21
C SER A 433 10.76 3.16 10.25
N VAL A 434 10.59 3.60 11.49
CA VAL A 434 10.15 2.77 12.62
C VAL A 434 8.81 3.26 13.15
N ASP A 435 8.01 2.33 13.63
CA ASP A 435 6.68 2.56 14.16
C ASP A 435 6.63 2.50 15.71
N ASP A 436 7.61 1.90 16.38
CA ASP A 436 7.76 2.01 17.84
C ASP A 436 9.24 2.12 18.29
N ASP A 437 9.47 2.46 19.55
CA ASP A 437 10.78 2.48 20.23
C ASP A 437 11.87 3.35 19.52
N ALA A 438 11.43 4.35 18.77
CA ALA A 438 12.31 5.27 18.06
C ALA A 438 13.21 6.08 19.01
N VAL A 439 14.36 6.51 18.50
CA VAL A 439 15.06 7.65 19.10
C VAL A 439 14.21 8.91 18.87
N PRO A 440 14.01 9.78 19.88
CA PRO A 440 13.17 10.96 19.73
C PRO A 440 13.57 11.83 18.54
N HIS A 441 12.58 12.24 17.73
CA HIS A 441 12.72 13.00 16.48
C HIS A 441 13.49 12.28 15.36
N GLN A 442 13.58 10.96 15.43
CA GLN A 442 14.36 10.12 14.51
C GLN A 442 13.60 8.87 14.09
N ALA A 443 12.27 8.90 14.07
CA ALA A 443 11.48 7.75 13.61
C ALA A 443 11.63 7.44 12.11
N THR A 444 12.10 8.39 11.30
CA THR A 444 12.48 8.13 9.90
C THR A 444 13.88 8.65 9.59
N GLY A 445 14.72 7.78 9.05
CA GLY A 445 16.09 8.07 8.63
C GLY A 445 16.29 7.88 7.12
N VAL A 446 17.14 8.72 6.52
CA VAL A 446 17.49 8.64 5.10
C VAL A 446 18.88 8.07 4.92
N PHE A 447 18.99 6.89 4.31
CA PHE A 447 20.23 6.16 4.11
C PHE A 447 20.65 6.17 2.64
N PRO A 448 21.83 6.71 2.30
CA PRO A 448 22.45 6.40 1.01
C PRO A 448 22.73 4.90 0.92
N PHE A 449 22.32 4.24 -0.17
CA PHE A 449 22.58 2.80 -0.38
C PHE A 449 23.22 2.50 -1.74
N ARG A 450 23.23 3.47 -2.66
CA ARG A 450 23.93 3.43 -3.95
C ARG A 450 24.73 4.71 -4.15
N ALA A 451 25.91 4.59 -4.77
CA ALA A 451 26.83 5.72 -4.93
C ALA A 451 26.33 6.71 -5.97
N GLU A 452 25.92 6.21 -7.13
CA GLU A 452 25.46 7.06 -8.23
C GLU A 452 23.97 7.35 -8.11
N PRO A 453 23.52 8.57 -8.50
CA PRO A 453 22.12 8.86 -8.71
C PRO A 453 21.49 7.85 -9.66
N ASP A 454 20.24 7.57 -9.42
CA ASP A 454 19.49 6.62 -10.22
C ASP A 454 19.26 7.14 -11.64
N ARG A 455 19.69 6.34 -12.63
CA ARG A 455 19.56 6.61 -14.06
C ARG A 455 18.84 5.47 -14.80
N SER A 456 18.33 4.49 -14.05
CA SER A 456 17.61 3.36 -14.60
C SER A 456 16.24 3.84 -15.06
N ALA A 457 15.83 3.50 -16.28
CA ALA A 457 14.48 3.79 -16.72
C ALA A 457 13.50 2.77 -16.10
N PRO A 458 12.33 3.21 -15.62
CA PRO A 458 11.28 2.28 -15.23
C PRO A 458 10.81 1.48 -16.45
N ARG A 459 10.51 0.20 -16.23
CA ARG A 459 10.00 -0.74 -17.24
C ARG A 459 8.75 -1.44 -16.71
N VAL A 460 7.74 -1.57 -17.56
CA VAL A 460 6.57 -2.39 -17.27
C VAL A 460 7.03 -3.85 -17.14
N ASN A 461 6.72 -4.48 -16.01
CA ASN A 461 7.07 -5.88 -15.73
C ASN A 461 5.84 -6.78 -15.46
N MET A 462 4.64 -6.20 -15.45
CA MET A 462 3.36 -6.93 -15.55
C MET A 462 2.27 -6.02 -16.11
N VAL A 463 1.34 -6.64 -16.85
CA VAL A 463 0.08 -6.04 -17.29
C VAL A 463 -1.10 -6.94 -16.92
N VAL A 464 -2.20 -6.32 -16.53
CA VAL A 464 -3.52 -6.93 -16.36
C VAL A 464 -4.52 -6.06 -17.14
N PRO A 465 -5.30 -6.61 -18.09
CA PRO A 465 -5.33 -8.01 -18.52
C PRO A 465 -3.99 -8.50 -19.09
N ARG A 466 -3.71 -9.80 -19.00
CA ARG A 466 -2.51 -10.40 -19.60
C ARG A 466 -2.47 -10.13 -21.11
N ASP A 467 -1.27 -10.12 -21.69
CA ASP A 467 -1.14 -9.94 -23.13
C ASP A 467 -1.89 -11.02 -23.90
N HIS A 468 -2.64 -10.58 -24.91
CA HIS A 468 -3.58 -11.39 -25.69
C HIS A 468 -4.75 -11.99 -24.90
N ALA A 469 -5.05 -11.49 -23.69
CA ALA A 469 -6.23 -11.92 -22.95
C ALA A 469 -7.50 -11.71 -23.77
N THR A 470 -8.40 -12.69 -23.75
CA THR A 470 -9.69 -12.64 -24.42
C THR A 470 -10.81 -12.64 -23.40
N ALA A 471 -12.05 -12.45 -23.87
CA ALA A 471 -13.26 -12.51 -23.05
C ALA A 471 -13.19 -11.60 -21.81
N GLN A 472 -12.58 -10.42 -21.94
CA GLN A 472 -12.50 -9.45 -20.86
C GLN A 472 -13.83 -8.70 -20.68
N PRO A 473 -14.33 -8.47 -19.46
CA PRO A 473 -15.58 -7.75 -19.23
C PRO A 473 -15.55 -6.35 -19.85
N LEU A 474 -16.71 -5.79 -20.17
CA LEU A 474 -16.79 -4.41 -20.66
C LEU A 474 -16.37 -3.37 -19.61
N SER A 475 -16.40 -3.75 -18.32
CA SER A 475 -15.88 -2.96 -17.20
C SER A 475 -14.37 -3.09 -16.98
N THR A 476 -13.64 -3.77 -17.87
CA THR A 476 -12.21 -4.05 -17.70
C THR A 476 -11.38 -2.80 -17.44
N ARG A 477 -10.59 -2.85 -16.38
CA ARG A 477 -9.52 -1.89 -16.10
C ARG A 477 -8.18 -2.45 -16.58
N VAL A 478 -7.26 -1.55 -16.87
CA VAL A 478 -5.87 -1.90 -17.16
C VAL A 478 -5.02 -1.56 -15.94
N GLY A 479 -4.26 -2.52 -15.42
CA GLY A 479 -3.27 -2.31 -14.38
C GLY A 479 -1.89 -2.70 -14.89
N LEU A 480 -0.88 -1.92 -14.55
CA LEU A 480 0.51 -2.20 -14.83
C LEU A 480 1.30 -2.16 -13.53
N THR A 481 2.31 -3.01 -13.42
CA THR A 481 3.38 -2.80 -12.47
C THR A 481 4.64 -2.39 -13.22
N PHE A 482 5.41 -1.50 -12.62
CA PHE A 482 6.76 -1.17 -13.01
C PHE A 482 7.74 -1.85 -12.05
N ASN A 483 8.96 -2.10 -12.52
CA ASN A 483 10.04 -2.66 -11.69
C ASN A 483 10.47 -1.75 -10.53
N GLU A 484 9.95 -0.53 -10.43
CA GLU A 484 10.28 0.44 -9.39
C GLU A 484 9.15 1.46 -9.25
N PHE A 485 9.24 2.31 -8.24
CA PHE A 485 8.21 3.33 -7.98
C PHE A 485 8.18 4.39 -9.08
N VAL A 486 6.96 4.81 -9.45
CA VAL A 486 6.73 5.77 -10.55
C VAL A 486 6.05 7.03 -10.07
N GLU A 487 6.44 8.16 -10.66
CA GLU A 487 5.83 9.46 -10.39
C GLU A 487 4.44 9.52 -11.05
N LEU A 488 3.40 9.38 -10.24
CA LEU A 488 2.00 9.34 -10.69
C LEU A 488 1.60 10.64 -11.43
N GLY A 489 2.23 11.78 -11.14
CA GLY A 489 2.04 13.02 -11.90
C GLY A 489 2.42 12.91 -13.39
N THR A 490 3.22 11.90 -13.77
CA THR A 490 3.56 11.60 -15.17
C THR A 490 2.65 10.57 -15.83
N VAL A 491 1.66 10.03 -15.12
CA VAL A 491 0.70 9.05 -15.65
C VAL A 491 -0.55 9.78 -16.12
N TRP A 492 -0.76 9.82 -17.43
CA TRP A 492 -1.82 10.58 -18.08
C TRP A 492 -2.14 10.03 -19.47
N ARG A 493 -3.10 10.63 -20.18
CA ARG A 493 -3.54 10.21 -21.52
C ARG A 493 -2.46 10.15 -22.61
N GLY A 494 -1.30 10.75 -22.41
CA GLY A 494 -0.15 10.65 -23.32
C GLY A 494 0.86 9.55 -22.94
N SER A 495 0.89 9.10 -21.67
CA SER A 495 1.89 8.17 -21.15
C SER A 495 1.37 6.78 -20.82
N LEU A 496 0.05 6.62 -20.62
CA LEU A 496 -0.63 5.34 -20.57
C LEU A 496 -1.87 5.41 -21.46
N VAL A 497 -1.78 4.76 -22.62
CA VAL A 497 -2.78 4.80 -23.67
C VAL A 497 -3.49 3.46 -23.74
N VAL A 498 -4.82 3.48 -23.63
CA VAL A 498 -5.69 2.36 -23.99
C VAL A 498 -6.51 2.81 -25.19
N ARG A 499 -6.51 2.04 -26.29
CA ARG A 499 -7.26 2.40 -27.51
C ARG A 499 -7.68 1.17 -28.29
N GLU A 500 -8.69 1.32 -29.14
CA GLU A 500 -9.06 0.26 -30.08
C GLU A 500 -7.92 0.06 -31.09
N VAL A 501 -7.59 -1.19 -31.42
CA VAL A 501 -6.57 -1.48 -32.43
C VAL A 501 -7.00 -0.89 -33.78
N GLY A 502 -6.14 -0.04 -34.34
CA GLY A 502 -6.42 0.70 -35.58
C GLY A 502 -7.05 2.08 -35.37
N ALA A 503 -7.47 2.42 -34.15
CA ALA A 503 -7.94 3.77 -33.82
C ALA A 503 -6.78 4.70 -33.46
N LEU A 504 -6.94 6.00 -33.75
CA LEU A 504 -6.01 7.05 -33.32
C LEU A 504 -6.35 7.57 -31.92
N ALA A 505 -7.64 7.71 -31.61
CA ALA A 505 -8.11 8.27 -30.35
C ALA A 505 -7.99 7.26 -29.19
N PRO A 506 -7.49 7.68 -28.01
CA PRO A 506 -7.51 6.87 -26.81
C PRO A 506 -8.93 6.74 -26.23
N VAL A 507 -9.14 5.71 -25.45
CA VAL A 507 -10.28 5.60 -24.53
C VAL A 507 -10.08 6.64 -23.42
N GLU A 508 -11.08 7.47 -23.19
CA GLU A 508 -11.08 8.40 -22.06
C GLU A 508 -11.28 7.64 -20.74
N GLY A 509 -10.62 8.08 -19.68
CA GLY A 509 -10.63 7.37 -18.41
C GLY A 509 -9.90 8.08 -17.29
N HIS A 510 -9.85 7.39 -16.15
CA HIS A 510 -9.20 7.85 -14.93
C HIS A 510 -7.93 7.07 -14.68
N TYR A 511 -6.94 7.75 -14.13
CA TYR A 511 -5.66 7.15 -13.73
C TYR A 511 -5.60 7.11 -12.21
N SER A 512 -4.86 6.15 -11.66
CA SER A 512 -4.44 6.15 -10.27
C SER A 512 -3.20 5.29 -10.11
N GLY A 513 -2.58 5.34 -8.94
CA GLY A 513 -1.43 4.50 -8.67
C GLY A 513 -0.97 4.59 -7.23
N GLN A 514 -0.09 3.66 -6.92
CA GLN A 514 0.57 3.54 -5.64
C GLN A 514 1.89 2.83 -5.91
N GLU A 515 2.98 3.41 -5.42
CA GLU A 515 4.33 2.82 -5.55
C GLU A 515 4.70 2.56 -7.03
N GLY A 516 4.94 1.31 -7.41
CA GLY A 516 5.22 0.90 -8.80
C GLY A 516 3.97 0.50 -9.60
N VAL A 517 2.78 0.56 -9.02
CA VAL A 517 1.53 0.13 -9.67
C VAL A 517 0.78 1.34 -10.22
N VAL A 518 0.35 1.24 -11.48
CA VAL A 518 -0.55 2.22 -12.11
C VAL A 518 -1.78 1.53 -12.66
N ASN A 519 -2.93 2.20 -12.57
CA ASN A 519 -4.18 1.72 -13.11
C ASN A 519 -4.81 2.75 -14.04
N PHE A 520 -5.54 2.24 -15.05
CA PHE A 520 -6.41 2.98 -15.93
C PHE A 520 -7.82 2.39 -15.87
N TRP A 521 -8.79 3.26 -15.61
CA TRP A 521 -10.21 2.94 -15.58
C TRP A 521 -10.92 3.65 -16.74
N PRO A 522 -11.57 2.91 -17.66
CA PRO A 522 -12.37 3.53 -18.72
C PRO A 522 -13.53 4.36 -18.19
N ALA A 523 -13.69 5.60 -18.63
CA ALA A 523 -14.80 6.48 -18.21
C ALA A 523 -16.18 5.93 -18.63
N ARG A 524 -16.19 4.96 -19.54
CA ARG A 524 -17.38 4.25 -20.02
C ARG A 524 -17.05 2.78 -20.28
N PRO A 525 -18.06 1.90 -20.30
CA PRO A 525 -17.87 0.51 -20.69
C PRO A 525 -17.17 0.40 -22.05
N LEU A 526 -16.20 -0.50 -22.14
CA LEU A 526 -15.53 -0.83 -23.39
C LEU A 526 -16.53 -1.44 -24.38
N LYS A 527 -16.24 -1.34 -25.68
CA LYS A 527 -17.08 -1.90 -26.74
C LYS A 527 -17.04 -3.43 -26.71
N PRO A 528 -18.15 -4.13 -27.01
CA PRO A 528 -18.16 -5.59 -27.10
C PRO A 528 -17.32 -6.11 -28.28
N ASP A 529 -16.77 -7.31 -28.13
CA ASP A 529 -15.95 -8.02 -29.13
C ASP A 529 -14.88 -7.16 -29.82
N THR A 530 -14.26 -6.29 -29.05
CA THR A 530 -13.33 -5.28 -29.57
C THR A 530 -11.93 -5.55 -29.06
N LEU A 531 -10.95 -5.47 -29.96
CA LEU A 531 -9.53 -5.60 -29.65
C LEU A 531 -8.97 -4.23 -29.25
N TYR A 532 -8.43 -4.16 -28.04
CA TYR A 532 -7.76 -2.98 -27.50
C TYR A 532 -6.26 -3.18 -27.42
N GLU A 533 -5.50 -2.10 -27.63
CA GLU A 533 -4.08 -1.99 -27.36
C GLU A 533 -3.86 -1.16 -26.08
N VAL A 534 -2.96 -1.63 -25.23
CA VAL A 534 -2.34 -0.89 -24.13
C VAL A 534 -0.93 -0.49 -24.57
N LEU A 535 -0.62 0.80 -24.45
CA LEU A 535 0.67 1.37 -24.84
C LEU A 535 1.20 2.28 -23.73
N VAL A 536 2.43 2.00 -23.27
CA VAL A 536 3.27 2.95 -22.54
C VAL A 536 4.37 3.39 -23.51
N PRO A 537 4.29 4.59 -24.10
CA PRO A 537 5.29 5.05 -25.05
C PRO A 537 6.60 5.43 -24.35
N ALA A 538 7.69 5.43 -25.12
CA ALA A 538 8.95 5.99 -24.66
C ALA A 538 8.77 7.49 -24.31
N GLY A 539 9.38 7.93 -23.21
CA GLY A 539 9.24 9.29 -22.68
C GLY A 539 7.95 9.53 -21.89
N GLY A 540 7.05 8.53 -21.78
CA GLY A 540 5.75 8.68 -21.13
C GLY A 540 5.80 8.72 -19.61
N VAL A 541 5.95 7.56 -18.97
CA VAL A 541 5.98 7.43 -17.51
C VAL A 541 7.40 7.63 -17.00
N ARG A 542 7.55 8.26 -15.83
CA ARG A 542 8.83 8.46 -15.14
C ARG A 542 8.84 7.87 -13.75
N ASP A 543 10.03 7.50 -13.28
CA ASP A 543 10.28 7.16 -11.88
C ASP A 543 10.37 8.43 -11.00
N TYR A 544 10.60 8.24 -9.70
CA TYR A 544 10.80 9.35 -8.75
C TYR A 544 12.09 10.14 -8.97
N SER A 545 13.08 9.55 -9.65
CA SER A 545 14.36 10.18 -10.01
C SER A 545 14.27 10.99 -11.31
N GLY A 546 13.12 10.92 -12.01
CA GLY A 546 12.87 11.61 -13.27
C GLY A 546 13.32 10.85 -14.52
N ASN A 547 13.74 9.59 -14.41
CA ASN A 547 14.08 8.77 -15.57
C ASN A 547 12.80 8.34 -16.27
N ALA A 548 12.76 8.50 -17.60
CA ALA A 548 11.60 8.11 -18.40
C ALA A 548 11.75 6.71 -18.97
N VAL A 549 10.63 6.01 -19.15
CA VAL A 549 10.54 4.80 -19.97
C VAL A 549 11.27 5.03 -21.30
N THR A 550 12.24 4.18 -21.63
CA THR A 550 13.05 4.32 -22.87
C THR A 550 12.57 3.41 -23.99
N ALA A 551 12.12 2.21 -23.65
CA ALA A 551 11.54 1.25 -24.59
C ALA A 551 10.01 1.24 -24.43
N PRO A 552 9.23 1.46 -25.51
CA PRO A 552 7.78 1.44 -25.40
C PRO A 552 7.29 0.03 -25.05
N PHE A 553 6.32 -0.05 -24.14
CA PHE A 553 5.60 -1.29 -23.83
C PHE A 553 4.30 -1.34 -24.63
N ARG A 554 3.96 -2.52 -25.16
CA ARG A 554 2.70 -2.79 -25.86
C ARG A 554 2.10 -4.10 -25.37
N SER A 555 0.78 -4.11 -25.26
CA SER A 555 -0.01 -5.32 -25.01
C SER A 555 -1.39 -5.18 -25.64
N THR A 556 -2.08 -6.29 -25.86
CA THR A 556 -3.45 -6.31 -26.40
C THR A 556 -4.38 -7.15 -25.55
N PHE A 557 -5.66 -6.81 -25.55
CA PHE A 557 -6.72 -7.65 -24.98
C PHE A 557 -8.02 -7.48 -25.77
N ARG A 558 -8.88 -8.50 -25.74
CA ARG A 558 -10.18 -8.51 -26.41
C ARG A 558 -11.32 -8.62 -25.39
N THR A 559 -12.30 -7.75 -25.53
CA THR A 559 -13.51 -7.78 -24.70
C THR A 559 -14.46 -8.92 -25.10
N VAL A 560 -15.33 -9.32 -24.17
CA VAL A 560 -16.40 -10.30 -24.45
C VAL A 560 -17.33 -9.80 -25.57
N ALA A 561 -17.89 -10.73 -26.34
CA ALA A 561 -19.05 -10.43 -27.16
C ALA A 561 -20.28 -10.29 -26.26
N CYS A 562 -21.13 -9.30 -26.53
CA CYS A 562 -22.43 -9.17 -25.91
C CYS A 562 -23.50 -9.52 -26.94
N THR A 563 -24.22 -10.60 -26.71
CA THR A 563 -25.48 -10.86 -27.43
C THR A 563 -26.48 -9.83 -26.94
N THR A 564 -26.92 -8.93 -27.82
CA THR A 564 -28.11 -8.13 -27.56
C THR A 564 -29.28 -9.10 -27.35
N PRO A 565 -30.12 -8.93 -26.31
CA PRO A 565 -31.31 -9.75 -26.14
C PRO A 565 -32.20 -9.79 -27.38
#